data_AF-A0A9E8MWP9-F1
#
_entry.id   AF-A0A9E8MWP9-F1
#
_cell.length_a   1.000
_cell.length_b   1.000
_cell.length_c   1.000
_cell.angle_alpha   90.00
_cell.angle_beta   90.00
_cell.angle_gamma   90.00
#
_symmetry.space_group_name_H-M   'P 1'
#
loop_
_entity.id
_entity.type
_entity.pdbx_description
1 polymer ?
#
loop_
_entity_poly.entity_id
_entity_poly.type
_entity_poly.pdbx_seq_one_letter_code
_entity_poly.pdbx_strand_id
1 'polypeptide(L)'
;MVDGNQEFISSPQVFNNVGATLELTDVGVGSYKVSVLPSSVSNYPDDIASCEAKLFFEITSKSKFTAEVVSKDPRCFGDASGTAHVIVTGGAGTISYQWLNVTTGEVISLGYSATGLLAGDYKVIITDASGCGSTDPILFSLEDPAPLEIPIIEDIQTSCDAVSGSGTLGGTASDIRQERLLMFLLGMK
;
A
#
# COMPACT_ATOMS: atom_id res chain seq x y z
N MET A 1 18.47 -35.38 1.07
CA MET A 1 19.07 -34.06 0.74
C MET A 1 19.57 -34.15 -0.68
N VAL A 2 18.82 -33.56 -1.63
CA VAL A 2 19.33 -33.28 -2.97
C VAL A 2 19.18 -31.77 -3.13
N ASP A 3 20.32 -31.15 -3.37
CA ASP A 3 20.55 -29.72 -3.43
C ASP A 3 20.31 -29.20 -4.85
N GLY A 4 19.87 -27.94 -4.93
CA GLY A 4 20.10 -26.98 -6.01
C GLY A 4 19.80 -27.37 -7.46
N ASN A 5 18.77 -26.72 -8.01
CA ASN A 5 18.61 -26.38 -9.43
C ASN A 5 18.36 -27.54 -10.41
N GLN A 6 17.10 -27.95 -10.51
CA GLN A 6 16.54 -28.46 -11.77
C GLN A 6 15.22 -27.72 -12.01
N GLU A 7 15.21 -26.85 -13.02
CA GLU A 7 13.95 -26.39 -13.61
C GLU A 7 13.21 -27.63 -14.10
N PHE A 8 12.03 -27.90 -13.54
CA PHE A 8 11.19 -29.00 -14.00
C PHE A 8 10.52 -28.62 -15.32
N ILE A 9 11.31 -28.66 -16.40
CA ILE A 9 10.82 -28.51 -17.77
C ILE A 9 10.30 -29.87 -18.24
N SER A 10 8.98 -30.03 -18.14
CA SER A 10 8.14 -30.82 -19.06
C SER A 10 8.57 -32.24 -19.47
N SER A 11 9.10 -33.07 -18.55
CA SER A 11 9.24 -34.51 -18.81
C SER A 11 8.55 -35.33 -17.71
N PRO A 12 7.62 -36.25 -18.05
CA PRO A 12 6.91 -37.03 -17.05
C PRO A 12 7.91 -37.91 -16.28
N GLN A 13 8.05 -37.65 -14.99
CA GLN A 13 8.80 -38.51 -14.06
C GLN A 13 8.04 -39.83 -13.93
N VAL A 14 8.61 -40.94 -14.42
CA VAL A 14 8.01 -42.28 -14.30
C VAL A 14 8.50 -42.91 -13.00
N PHE A 15 7.60 -43.03 -12.02
CA PHE A 15 7.89 -43.71 -10.75
C PHE A 15 7.45 -45.16 -10.83
N ASN A 16 8.40 -46.10 -10.90
CA ASN A 16 8.11 -47.52 -10.90
C ASN A 16 8.10 -48.07 -9.45
N ASN A 17 7.06 -48.83 -9.11
CA ASN A 17 6.95 -49.66 -7.90
C ASN A 17 6.78 -48.88 -6.58
N VAL A 18 5.83 -47.94 -6.52
CA VAL A 18 5.46 -47.22 -5.29
C VAL A 18 4.45 -48.06 -4.49
N GLY A 19 4.82 -48.50 -3.30
CA GLY A 19 3.91 -49.17 -2.38
C GLY A 19 2.82 -48.21 -1.90
N ALA A 20 1.66 -48.27 -2.53
CA ALA A 20 0.36 -47.66 -2.19
C ALA A 20 0.28 -46.11 -2.02
N THR A 21 1.35 -45.39 -1.68
CA THR A 21 1.32 -43.93 -1.46
C THR A 21 2.59 -43.28 -2.02
N LEU A 22 2.42 -42.26 -2.85
CA LEU A 22 3.48 -41.37 -3.33
C LEU A 22 3.35 -40.03 -2.61
N GLU A 23 4.28 -39.70 -1.73
CA GLU A 23 4.37 -38.37 -1.13
C GLU A 23 5.34 -37.51 -1.94
N LEU A 24 4.85 -36.37 -2.43
CA LEU A 24 5.67 -35.38 -3.12
C LEU A 24 5.85 -34.18 -2.18
N THR A 25 7.09 -33.88 -1.83
CA THR A 25 7.45 -32.66 -1.10
C THR A 25 8.06 -31.65 -2.06
N ASP A 26 7.82 -30.36 -1.84
CA ASP A 26 8.45 -29.25 -2.59
C ASP A 26 8.08 -29.21 -4.09
N VAL A 27 6.83 -29.57 -4.41
CA VAL A 27 6.30 -29.46 -5.77
C VAL A 27 5.89 -28.02 -6.04
N GLY A 28 6.49 -27.43 -7.08
CA GLY A 28 6.15 -26.07 -7.53
C GLY A 28 4.75 -25.95 -8.15
N VAL A 29 4.46 -24.77 -8.68
CA VAL A 29 3.21 -24.51 -9.40
C VAL A 29 3.31 -25.04 -10.83
N GLY A 30 2.22 -25.60 -11.36
CA GLY A 30 2.19 -26.18 -12.69
C GLY A 30 1.06 -27.20 -12.88
N SER A 31 0.92 -27.68 -14.12
CA SER A 31 0.01 -28.78 -14.45
C SER A 31 0.80 -30.09 -14.40
N TYR A 32 0.32 -31.04 -13.61
CA TYR A 32 0.98 -32.31 -13.35
C TYR A 32 0.16 -33.47 -13.91
N LYS A 33 0.87 -34.43 -14.50
CA LYS A 33 0.30 -35.70 -14.99
C LYS A 33 0.97 -36.85 -14.25
N VAL A 34 0.18 -37.61 -13.51
CA VAL A 34 0.60 -38.87 -12.89
C VAL A 34 0.10 -40.03 -13.74
N SER A 35 1.04 -40.90 -14.10
CA SER A 35 0.83 -42.08 -14.92
C SER A 35 1.20 -43.31 -14.11
N VAL A 36 0.22 -44.18 -13.85
CA VAL A 36 0.47 -45.46 -13.16
C VAL A 36 0.41 -46.58 -14.18
N LEU A 37 1.52 -47.32 -14.28
CA LEU A 37 1.64 -48.52 -15.09
C LEU A 37 1.63 -49.76 -14.19
N PRO A 38 0.91 -50.83 -14.55
CA PRO A 38 1.01 -52.10 -13.85
C PRO A 38 2.43 -52.65 -13.93
N SER A 39 2.87 -53.34 -12.87
CA SER A 39 4.12 -54.10 -12.91
C SER A 39 4.05 -55.16 -14.01
N SER A 40 5.15 -55.37 -14.72
CA SER A 40 5.21 -56.33 -15.81
C SER A 40 4.80 -57.73 -15.33
N VAL A 41 3.62 -58.17 -15.77
CA VAL A 41 3.18 -59.55 -15.64
C VAL A 41 3.96 -60.37 -16.66
N SER A 42 4.71 -61.37 -16.17
CA SER A 42 5.66 -62.19 -16.94
C SER A 42 5.08 -62.87 -18.19
N ASN A 43 3.77 -62.94 -18.32
CA ASN A 43 3.09 -63.75 -19.34
C ASN A 43 2.49 -62.94 -20.49
N TYR A 44 2.54 -61.60 -20.45
CA TYR A 44 1.98 -60.78 -21.52
C TYR A 44 2.63 -59.39 -21.61
N PRO A 45 3.86 -59.27 -22.12
CA PRO A 45 4.61 -58.01 -22.14
C PRO A 45 4.00 -56.94 -23.05
N ASP A 46 3.23 -57.32 -24.08
CA ASP A 46 2.81 -56.40 -25.15
C ASP A 46 1.48 -55.64 -24.86
N ASP A 47 0.58 -56.15 -24.01
CA ASP A 47 -0.68 -55.45 -23.63
C ASP A 47 -0.54 -54.58 -22.37
N ILE A 48 0.54 -54.72 -21.61
CA ILE A 48 0.71 -54.06 -20.29
C ILE A 48 1.02 -52.57 -20.43
N ALA A 49 1.66 -52.16 -21.52
CA ALA A 49 1.93 -50.75 -21.82
C ALA A 49 0.66 -49.93 -22.14
N SER A 50 -0.44 -50.60 -22.48
CA SER A 50 -1.72 -49.95 -22.80
C SER A 50 -2.63 -49.72 -21.59
N CYS A 51 -2.38 -50.43 -20.48
CA CYS A 51 -3.18 -50.35 -19.26
C CYS A 51 -2.65 -49.25 -18.32
N GLU A 52 -2.73 -47.99 -18.74
CA GLU A 52 -2.26 -46.84 -17.96
C GLU A 52 -3.42 -46.12 -17.28
N ALA A 53 -3.34 -45.90 -15.96
CA ALA A 53 -4.23 -44.96 -15.27
C ALA A 53 -3.59 -43.57 -15.25
N LYS A 54 -4.34 -42.56 -15.71
CA LYS A 54 -3.88 -41.16 -15.77
C LYS A 54 -4.68 -40.31 -14.79
N LEU A 55 -3.96 -39.55 -13.97
CA LEU A 55 -4.53 -38.49 -13.14
C LEU A 55 -3.90 -37.16 -13.53
N PHE A 56 -4.76 -36.17 -13.77
CA PHE A 56 -4.37 -34.81 -14.03
C PHE A 56 -4.72 -33.98 -12.79
N PHE A 57 -3.79 -33.15 -12.34
CA PHE A 57 -4.06 -32.14 -11.32
C PHE A 57 -3.22 -30.90 -11.61
N GLU A 58 -3.74 -29.75 -11.17
CA GLU A 58 -3.06 -28.48 -11.31
C GLU A 58 -2.73 -27.94 -9.93
N ILE A 59 -1.46 -27.55 -9.74
CA ILE A 59 -1.03 -26.77 -8.58
C ILE A 59 -0.95 -25.33 -9.08
N THR A 60 -1.98 -24.54 -8.81
CA THR A 60 -1.94 -23.11 -9.09
C THR A 60 -1.12 -22.40 -8.02
N SER A 61 -0.42 -21.33 -8.39
CA SER A 61 0.05 -20.38 -7.39
C SER A 61 -1.16 -19.85 -6.62
N LYS A 62 -0.98 -19.72 -5.29
CA LYS A 62 -1.71 -18.83 -4.38
C LYS A 62 -2.62 -17.85 -5.13
N SER A 63 -3.91 -17.83 -4.77
CA SER A 63 -4.93 -16.88 -5.28
C SER A 63 -4.29 -15.50 -5.47
N LYS A 64 -4.01 -15.14 -6.73
CA LYS A 64 -3.37 -13.88 -7.05
C LYS A 64 -4.48 -12.85 -7.14
N PHE A 65 -4.54 -11.95 -6.17
CA PHE A 65 -5.30 -10.72 -6.30
C PHE A 65 -4.35 -9.57 -6.63
N THR A 66 -4.88 -8.58 -7.31
CA THR A 66 -4.24 -7.28 -7.48
C THR A 66 -4.95 -6.27 -6.60
N ALA A 67 -4.19 -5.32 -6.07
CA ALA A 67 -4.71 -4.25 -5.26
C ALA A 67 -4.07 -2.93 -5.67
N GLU A 68 -4.88 -1.89 -5.73
CA GLU A 68 -4.45 -0.53 -6.03
C GLU A 68 -4.96 0.39 -4.92
N VAL A 69 -4.10 1.29 -4.44
CA VAL A 69 -4.48 2.31 -3.47
C VAL A 69 -4.77 3.61 -4.22
N VAL A 70 -5.93 4.19 -3.95
CA VAL A 70 -6.29 5.53 -4.42
C VAL A 70 -6.43 6.44 -3.21
N SER A 71 -5.60 7.48 -3.16
CA SER A 71 -5.52 8.42 -2.05
C SER A 71 -5.94 9.83 -2.45
N LYS A 72 -6.22 10.66 -1.45
CA LYS A 72 -6.47 12.08 -1.57
C LYS A 72 -5.84 12.81 -0.39
N ASP A 73 -5.07 13.83 -0.72
CA ASP A 73 -4.37 14.69 0.24
C ASP A 73 -5.32 15.49 1.15
N PRO A 74 -4.86 15.89 2.35
CA PRO A 74 -5.51 16.88 3.18
C PRO A 74 -5.86 18.17 2.42
N ARG A 75 -6.96 18.81 2.82
CA ARG A 75 -7.46 20.03 2.18
C ARG A 75 -6.72 21.29 2.59
N CYS A 76 -6.20 21.29 3.81
CA CYS A 76 -5.54 22.43 4.44
C CYS A 76 -4.30 21.93 5.16
N PHE A 77 -3.28 22.79 5.25
CA PHE A 77 -2.09 22.50 6.02
C PHE A 77 -2.43 22.14 7.47
N GLY A 78 -1.96 20.98 7.93
CA GLY A 78 -2.16 20.46 9.28
C GLY A 78 -3.56 19.90 9.58
N ASP A 79 -4.45 19.79 8.58
CA ASP A 79 -5.79 19.22 8.76
C ASP A 79 -5.82 17.72 8.50
N ALA A 80 -6.65 16.99 9.24
CA ALA A 80 -6.80 15.53 9.12
C ALA A 80 -7.90 15.17 8.12
N SER A 81 -7.94 15.80 6.94
CA SER A 81 -8.97 15.54 5.91
C SER A 81 -8.52 14.60 4.79
N GLY A 82 -7.31 14.06 4.87
CA GLY A 82 -6.80 13.07 3.93
C GLY A 82 -7.58 11.75 3.99
N THR A 83 -7.64 11.05 2.86
CA THR A 83 -8.35 9.78 2.72
C THR A 83 -7.61 8.82 1.80
N ALA A 84 -7.78 7.53 2.01
CA ALA A 84 -7.31 6.49 1.09
C ALA A 84 -8.29 5.32 1.04
N HIS A 85 -8.38 4.65 -0.10
CA HIS A 85 -9.14 3.41 -0.24
C HIS A 85 -8.44 2.45 -1.19
N VAL A 86 -8.75 1.17 -1.07
CA VAL A 86 -8.20 0.11 -1.91
C VAL A 86 -9.24 -0.39 -2.90
N ILE A 87 -8.82 -0.58 -4.14
CA ILE A 87 -9.54 -1.34 -5.16
C ILE A 87 -8.85 -2.71 -5.29
N VAL A 88 -9.58 -3.79 -5.00
CA VAL A 88 -9.08 -5.17 -5.09
C VAL A 88 -9.75 -5.89 -6.25
N THR A 89 -8.99 -6.61 -7.06
CA THR A 89 -9.53 -7.55 -8.06
C THR A 89 -8.92 -8.94 -7.91
N GLY A 90 -9.74 -9.98 -8.08
CA GLY A 90 -9.36 -11.37 -7.78
C GLY A 90 -9.49 -11.69 -6.28
N GLY A 91 -8.68 -12.62 -5.80
CA GLY A 91 -8.67 -13.06 -4.40
C GLY A 91 -9.70 -14.15 -4.12
N ALA A 92 -9.53 -14.85 -3.00
CA ALA A 92 -10.44 -15.91 -2.56
C ALA A 92 -10.92 -15.69 -1.12
N GLY A 93 -12.24 -15.80 -0.93
CA GLY A 93 -12.87 -15.65 0.38
C GLY A 93 -12.90 -14.20 0.88
N THR A 94 -13.00 -14.04 2.20
CA THR A 94 -13.06 -12.73 2.85
C THR A 94 -11.74 -11.99 2.72
N ILE A 95 -11.76 -10.74 2.25
CA ILE A 95 -10.59 -9.87 2.21
C ILE A 95 -10.56 -9.01 3.47
N SER A 96 -9.42 -8.97 4.14
CA SER A 96 -9.15 -8.11 5.30
C SER A 96 -8.11 -7.07 4.97
N TYR A 97 -8.19 -5.92 5.65
CA TYR A 97 -7.36 -4.75 5.42
C TYR A 97 -6.73 -4.31 6.73
N GLN A 98 -5.49 -3.86 6.68
CA GLN A 98 -4.82 -3.23 7.80
C GLN A 98 -4.04 -2.01 7.30
N TRP A 99 -4.52 -0.84 7.66
CA TRP A 99 -3.87 0.44 7.36
C TRP A 99 -2.97 0.81 8.52
N LEU A 100 -1.72 1.16 8.25
CA LEU A 100 -0.77 1.58 9.27
C LEU A 100 -0.07 2.89 8.90
N ASN A 101 0.20 3.71 9.91
CA ASN A 101 1.17 4.79 9.78
C ASN A 101 2.58 4.19 9.72
N VAL A 102 3.40 4.59 8.74
CA VAL A 102 4.74 4.00 8.54
C VAL A 102 5.69 4.38 9.67
N THR A 103 5.59 5.61 10.18
CA THR A 103 6.49 6.14 11.22
C THR A 103 6.14 5.58 12.60
N THR A 104 4.86 5.60 12.99
CA THR A 104 4.44 5.17 14.33
C THR A 104 4.12 3.68 14.42
N GLY A 105 3.82 3.03 13.28
CA GLY A 105 3.32 1.66 13.25
C GLY A 105 1.88 1.50 13.75
N GLU A 106 1.19 2.61 14.04
CA GLU A 106 -0.18 2.60 14.54
C GLU A 106 -1.15 2.07 13.48
N VAL A 107 -2.09 1.23 13.90
CA VAL A 107 -3.19 0.76 13.06
C VAL A 107 -4.28 1.81 13.00
N ILE A 108 -4.56 2.32 11.80
CA ILE A 108 -5.47 3.44 11.57
C ILE A 108 -6.89 2.96 11.24
N SER A 109 -6.99 1.91 10.43
CA SER A 109 -8.26 1.37 9.95
C SER A 109 -8.12 -0.11 9.62
N LEU A 110 -9.23 -0.84 9.72
CA LEU A 110 -9.38 -2.23 9.28
C LEU A 110 -10.41 -2.39 8.15
N GLY A 111 -10.97 -1.28 7.66
CA GLY A 111 -11.90 -1.27 6.54
C GLY A 111 -11.20 -1.15 5.19
N TYR A 112 -11.97 -1.24 4.10
CA TYR A 112 -11.46 -1.03 2.74
C TYR A 112 -10.98 0.42 2.47
N SER A 113 -11.24 1.34 3.41
CA SER A 113 -10.83 2.73 3.39
C SER A 113 -10.28 3.21 4.73
N ALA A 114 -9.41 4.20 4.69
CA ALA A 114 -8.94 4.99 5.81
C ALA A 114 -9.28 6.47 5.58
N THR A 115 -9.75 7.14 6.63
CA THR A 115 -10.16 8.56 6.61
C THR A 115 -9.61 9.24 7.85
N GLY A 116 -9.52 10.57 7.85
CA GLY A 116 -8.96 11.27 9.01
C GLY A 116 -7.43 11.30 8.98
N LEU A 117 -6.83 11.21 7.80
CA LEU A 117 -5.38 11.12 7.64
C LEU A 117 -4.76 12.51 7.57
N LEU A 118 -3.68 12.72 8.33
CA LEU A 118 -2.79 13.88 8.18
C LEU A 118 -1.79 13.62 7.04
N ALA A 119 -1.06 14.65 6.61
CA ALA A 119 0.13 14.45 5.77
C ALA A 119 1.13 13.49 6.43
N GLY A 120 1.74 12.62 5.64
CA GLY A 120 2.66 11.59 6.11
C GLY A 120 2.63 10.31 5.27
N ASP A 121 3.42 9.33 5.71
CA ASP A 121 3.61 8.05 5.01
C ASP A 121 2.75 6.94 5.63
N TYR A 122 2.09 6.19 4.75
CA TYR A 122 1.15 5.15 5.12
C TYR A 122 1.40 3.87 4.33
N LYS A 123 0.97 2.75 4.92
CA LYS A 123 0.94 1.47 4.23
C LYS A 123 -0.35 0.73 4.48
N VAL A 124 -0.77 -0.07 3.51
CA VAL A 124 -1.87 -1.03 3.68
C VAL A 124 -1.37 -2.45 3.40
N ILE A 125 -1.76 -3.37 4.27
CA ILE A 125 -1.57 -4.81 4.11
C ILE A 125 -2.95 -5.41 3.87
N ILE A 126 -3.06 -6.20 2.82
CA ILE A 126 -4.32 -6.82 2.40
C ILE A 126 -4.13 -8.32 2.44
N THR A 127 -5.07 -9.01 3.07
CA THR A 127 -5.00 -10.46 3.29
C THR A 127 -6.29 -11.13 2.89
N ASP A 128 -6.22 -12.13 2.01
CA ASP A 128 -7.34 -13.00 1.69
C ASP A 128 -7.52 -14.13 2.73
N ALA A 129 -8.74 -14.66 2.84
CA ALA A 129 -9.09 -15.68 3.84
C ALA A 129 -8.40 -17.02 3.59
N SER A 130 -7.80 -17.22 2.41
CA SER A 130 -7.06 -18.44 2.11
C SER A 130 -5.75 -18.52 2.91
N GLY A 131 -5.30 -17.42 3.53
CA GLY A 131 -4.05 -17.34 4.32
C GLY A 131 -2.79 -17.46 3.46
N CYS A 132 -2.92 -18.01 2.26
CA CYS A 132 -1.91 -17.96 1.24
C CYS A 132 -1.78 -16.52 0.72
N GLY A 133 -2.84 -15.71 0.61
CA GLY A 133 -2.84 -14.39 -0.02
C GLY A 133 -2.64 -13.17 0.87
N SER A 134 -1.45 -12.91 1.43
CA SER A 134 -1.07 -11.54 1.81
C SER A 134 -0.41 -10.83 0.62
N THR A 135 -0.73 -9.56 0.39
CA THR A 135 0.11 -8.67 -0.44
C THR A 135 1.36 -8.27 0.31
N ASP A 136 2.39 -7.88 -0.45
CA ASP A 136 3.40 -6.98 0.10
C ASP A 136 2.75 -5.67 0.54
N PRO A 137 3.30 -4.96 1.53
CA PRO A 137 2.76 -3.67 1.95
C PRO A 137 2.75 -2.69 0.79
N ILE A 138 1.59 -2.11 0.49
CA ILE A 138 1.47 -1.03 -0.50
C ILE A 138 1.71 0.29 0.21
N LEU A 139 2.77 1.01 -0.18
CA LEU A 139 3.18 2.29 0.40
C LEU A 139 2.59 3.46 -0.40
N PHE A 140 2.18 4.51 0.31
CA PHE A 140 1.78 5.78 -0.28
C PHE A 140 2.03 6.93 0.72
N SER A 141 2.16 8.14 0.20
CA SER A 141 2.31 9.36 0.99
C SER A 141 1.13 10.30 0.76
N LEU A 142 0.85 11.12 1.76
CA LEU A 142 -0.05 12.27 1.66
C LEU A 142 0.75 13.54 1.92
N GLU A 143 0.50 14.58 1.16
CA GLU A 143 1.20 15.87 1.27
C GLU A 143 0.21 16.99 1.62
N ASP A 144 0.60 17.87 2.54
CA ASP A 144 -0.20 19.06 2.82
C ASP A 144 -0.06 20.08 1.68
N PRO A 145 -1.12 20.86 1.40
CA PRO A 145 -0.99 22.01 0.53
C PRO A 145 -0.06 23.06 1.15
N ALA A 146 0.50 23.93 0.32
CA ALA A 146 1.31 25.04 0.79
C ALA A 146 0.52 25.87 1.84
N PRO A 147 1.14 26.24 2.97
CA PRO A 147 0.48 27.02 4.00
C PRO A 147 0.10 28.40 3.46
N LEU A 148 -1.01 28.95 3.97
CA LEU A 148 -1.43 30.30 3.63
C LEU A 148 -0.50 31.31 4.31
N GLU A 149 0.32 32.00 3.51
CA GLU A 149 1.12 33.12 3.99
C GLU A 149 0.29 34.41 3.90
N ILE A 150 0.07 35.06 5.05
CA ILE A 150 -0.50 36.40 5.07
C ILE A 150 0.65 37.37 4.76
N PRO A 151 0.58 38.20 3.70
CA PRO A 151 1.60 39.19 3.46
C PRO A 151 1.61 40.15 4.64
N ILE A 152 2.74 40.22 5.34
CA ILE A 152 3.00 41.28 6.31
C ILE A 152 3.02 42.59 5.52
N ILE A 153 2.03 43.44 5.78
CA ILE A 153 2.06 44.83 5.32
C ILE A 153 3.09 45.52 6.22
N GLU A 154 4.33 45.61 5.76
CA GLU A 154 5.27 46.55 6.35
C GLU A 154 4.66 47.95 6.18
N ASP A 155 4.36 48.57 7.32
CA ASP A 155 3.81 49.92 7.36
C ASP A 155 4.83 50.85 6.70
N ILE A 156 4.51 51.31 5.48
CA ILE A 156 5.28 52.33 4.79
C ILE A 156 5.23 53.55 5.69
N GLN A 157 6.37 53.80 6.34
CA GLN A 157 6.61 54.96 7.17
C GLN A 157 5.98 56.18 6.50
N THR A 158 5.10 56.87 7.23
CA THR A 158 4.72 58.23 6.92
C THR A 158 5.99 59.08 6.98
N SER A 159 6.69 59.14 5.85
CA SER A 159 7.65 60.20 5.55
C SER A 159 6.83 61.48 5.50
N CYS A 160 6.78 62.17 6.63
CA CYS A 160 6.47 63.58 6.65
C CYS A 160 7.73 64.37 6.24
N ASP A 161 8.26 64.09 5.04
CA ASP A 161 9.19 64.97 4.34
C ASP A 161 8.44 65.75 3.26
N ALA A 162 7.48 66.59 3.69
CA ALA A 162 7.05 67.77 2.96
C ALA A 162 6.17 68.68 3.82
N VAL A 163 6.79 69.60 4.56
CA VAL A 163 6.41 71.03 4.53
C VAL A 163 7.66 71.85 4.76
N SER A 164 8.32 72.22 3.66
CA SER A 164 9.14 73.44 3.59
C SER A 164 8.19 74.64 3.50
N GLY A 165 7.50 74.90 4.60
CA GLY A 165 6.63 76.06 4.75
C GLY A 165 6.90 76.67 6.11
N SER A 166 7.61 77.81 6.11
CA SER A 166 7.75 78.68 7.27
C SER A 166 6.35 79.11 7.75
N GLY A 167 5.82 78.38 8.72
CA GLY A 167 4.55 78.66 9.37
C GLY A 167 4.63 78.20 10.82
N THR A 168 4.87 79.14 11.72
CA THR A 168 4.72 78.92 13.16
C THR A 168 3.24 78.68 13.47
N LEU A 169 2.92 77.59 14.17
CA LEU A 169 2.03 77.55 15.35
C LEU A 169 1.81 76.10 15.84
N GLY A 170 2.45 75.79 16.97
CA GLY A 170 1.99 74.91 18.05
C GLY A 170 1.13 73.69 17.73
N GLY A 171 1.78 72.57 17.44
CA GLY A 171 1.20 71.23 17.61
C GLY A 171 2.34 70.26 17.86
N THR A 172 2.43 69.70 19.08
CA THR A 172 3.40 68.66 19.39
C THR A 172 3.05 67.41 18.60
N ALA A 173 3.82 67.12 17.55
CA ALA A 173 3.76 65.84 16.83
C ALA A 173 4.33 64.73 17.73
N SER A 174 3.48 64.22 18.63
CA SER A 174 3.74 63.05 19.47
C SER A 174 2.62 62.02 19.36
N ASP A 175 1.66 62.19 18.45
CA ASP A 175 0.41 61.42 18.46
C ASP A 175 0.21 60.54 17.21
N ILE A 176 1.26 59.80 16.87
CA ILE A 176 1.11 58.55 16.12
C ILE A 176 1.84 57.47 16.92
N ARG A 177 1.28 57.07 18.07
CA ARG A 177 1.67 55.81 18.71
C ARG A 177 1.11 54.67 17.87
N GLN A 178 1.96 54.09 17.02
CA GLN A 178 1.80 52.77 16.40
C GLN A 178 1.77 51.66 17.48
N GLU A 179 0.74 51.59 18.32
CA GLU A 179 0.57 50.50 19.31
C GLU A 179 -0.66 49.62 19.02
N ARG A 180 -1.19 49.66 17.79
CA ARG A 180 -2.38 48.87 17.42
C ARG A 180 -2.15 47.77 16.38
N LEU A 181 -0.93 47.22 16.31
CA LEU A 181 -0.67 46.05 15.46
C LEU A 181 -0.39 44.74 16.24
N LEU A 182 -0.24 44.77 17.56
CA LEU A 182 0.11 43.57 18.35
C LEU A 182 -1.06 42.91 19.11
N MET A 183 -2.32 43.27 18.82
CA MET A 183 -3.52 42.81 19.54
C MET A 183 -4.54 42.07 18.66
N PHE A 184 -4.15 41.57 17.49
CA PHE A 184 -5.01 40.70 16.68
C PHE A 184 -4.54 39.23 16.58
N LEU A 185 -3.39 38.88 17.15
CA LEU A 185 -2.84 37.51 17.04
C LEU A 185 -3.07 36.62 18.28
N LEU A 186 -3.68 37.10 19.36
CA LEU A 186 -3.97 36.30 20.56
C LEU A 186 -5.45 35.93 20.74
N GLY A 187 -6.31 36.24 19.77
CA GLY A 187 -7.76 36.10 19.89
C GLY A 187 -8.42 34.98 19.08
N MET A 188 -7.67 34.19 18.30
CA MET A 188 -8.23 33.05 17.56
C MET A 188 -7.80 31.76 18.24
N LYS A 189 -8.57 31.38 19.26
CA LYS A 189 -8.64 30.00 19.76
C LYS A 189 -10.05 29.48 19.56
#